data_AF-A0A846AJV5-F1
#
_entry.id   AF-A0A846AJV5-F1
#
_cell.length_a   1.000
_cell.length_b   1.000
_cell.length_c   1.000
_cell.angle_alpha   90.00
_cell.angle_beta   90.00
_cell.angle_gamma   90.00
#
_symmetry.space_group_name_H-M   'P 1'
#
loop_
_entity.id
_entity.type
_entity.pdbx_description
1 polymer ?
#
loop_
_entity_poly.entity_id
_entity_poly.type
_entity_poly.pdbx_seq_one_letter_code
_entity_poly.pdbx_strand_id
1 'polypeptide(L)' 'MSYSEFTLSQLEFEFNLILQERVELFKSIKSVSPSALLREILAENIPLVLEIDTEKARFLTECSANRYS' A
#
# COMPACT_ATOMS: atom_id res chain seq x y z
N MET A 1 -29.63 7.40 11.39
CA MET A 1 -28.54 8.06 12.14
C MET A 1 -27.66 8.76 11.14
N SER A 2 -27.21 9.98 11.43
CA SER A 2 -26.24 10.65 10.57
C SER A 2 -24.89 9.95 10.71
N TYR A 3 -24.18 9.74 9.59
CA TYR A 3 -22.82 9.16 9.61
C TYR A 3 -21.86 9.96 10.50
N SER A 4 -22.16 11.24 10.75
CA SER A 4 -21.37 12.14 11.59
C SER A 4 -21.48 11.88 13.09
N GLU A 5 -22.47 11.09 13.54
CA GLU A 5 -22.71 10.80 14.96
C GLU A 5 -22.13 9.45 15.41
N PHE A 6 -21.53 8.70 14.48
CA PHE A 6 -20.92 7.39 14.77
C PHE A 6 -19.53 7.55 15.38
N THR A 7 -19.31 6.89 16.53
CA THR A 7 -17.98 6.75 17.13
C THR A 7 -17.60 5.28 17.27
N LEU A 8 -16.31 4.98 17.11
CA LEU A 8 -15.79 3.61 17.20
C LEU A 8 -16.11 2.97 18.57
N SER A 9 -16.03 3.78 19.63
CA SER A 9 -16.28 3.36 21.01
C SER A 9 -17.74 2.96 21.27
N GLN A 10 -18.70 3.59 20.59
CA GLN A 10 -20.11 3.17 20.67
C GLN A 10 -20.30 1.77 20.06
N LEU A 11 -19.65 1.50 18.93
CA LEU A 11 -19.73 0.20 18.25
C LEU A 11 -19.05 -0.92 19.05
N GLU A 12 -17.93 -0.64 19.71
CA GLU A 12 -17.27 -1.58 20.62
C GLU A 12 -18.23 -2.06 21.72
N PHE A 13 -19.00 -1.15 22.31
CA PHE A 13 -19.93 -1.46 23.38
C PHE A 13 -21.23 -2.11 22.87
N GLU A 14 -21.86 -1.55 21.83
CA GLU A 14 -23.15 -2.02 21.33
C GLU A 14 -23.07 -3.42 20.69
N PHE A 15 -21.96 -3.71 20.03
CA PHE A 15 -21.75 -4.97 19.31
C PHE A 15 -20.78 -5.91 20.03
N ASN A 16 -20.30 -5.53 21.23
CA ASN A 16 -19.32 -6.28 22.02
C ASN A 16 -18.09 -6.67 21.18
N LEU A 17 -17.54 -5.71 20.44
CA LEU A 17 -16.43 -5.93 19.52
C LEU A 17 -15.09 -5.92 20.26
N ILE A 18 -14.20 -6.79 19.84
CA ILE A 18 -12.79 -6.77 20.27
C ILE A 18 -11.99 -6.18 19.12
N LEU A 19 -11.48 -4.96 19.30
CA LEU A 19 -10.60 -4.35 18.31
C LEU A 19 -9.19 -4.94 18.41
N GLN A 20 -8.73 -5.53 17.31
CA GLN A 20 -7.36 -6.00 17.16
C GLN A 20 -6.60 -5.03 16.24
N GLU A 21 -5.88 -4.08 16.84
CA GLU A 21 -5.14 -3.04 16.09
C GLU A 21 -3.94 -3.60 15.30
N ARG A 22 -3.40 -4.75 15.70
CA ARG A 22 -2.25 -5.38 15.06
C ARG A 22 -2.56 -6.82 14.71
N VAL A 23 -3.28 -6.98 13.61
CA VAL A 23 -3.33 -8.25 12.89
C VAL A 23 -2.26 -8.18 11.81
N GLU A 24 -1.28 -9.09 11.83
CA GLU A 24 -0.44 -9.33 10.66
C GLU A 24 -1.34 -9.92 9.56
N LEU A 25 -2.02 -9.06 8.80
CA LEU A 25 -2.95 -9.44 7.73
C LEU A 25 -2.26 -10.22 6.61
N PHE A 26 -0.95 -10.01 6.47
CA PHE A 26 -0.13 -10.65 5.47
C PHE A 26 0.93 -11.50 6.16
N LYS A 27 1.07 -12.74 5.71
CA LYS A 27 2.19 -13.57 6.13
C LYS A 27 3.49 -12.93 5.65
N SER A 28 4.51 -12.97 6.50
CA SER A 28 5.87 -12.63 6.07
C SER A 28 6.27 -13.54 4.90
N ILE A 29 6.53 -12.93 3.74
CA ILE A 29 6.99 -13.61 2.54
C ILE A 29 8.44 -13.23 2.25
N LYS A 30 9.21 -14.16 1.70
CA LYS A 30 10.56 -13.87 1.25
C LYS A 30 10.49 -12.99 0.00
N SER A 31 11.34 -11.97 -0.05
CA SER A 31 11.50 -11.15 -1.24
C SER A 31 11.98 -12.01 -2.42
N VAL A 32 11.41 -11.76 -3.60
CA VAL A 32 11.75 -12.44 -4.84
C VAL A 32 12.34 -11.42 -5.80
N SER A 33 13.46 -11.77 -6.43
CA SER A 33 14.06 -10.92 -7.45
C SER A 33 13.13 -10.85 -8.67
N PRO A 34 12.84 -9.65 -9.20
CA PRO A 34 12.03 -9.50 -10.41
C PRO A 34 12.69 -10.17 -11.62
N SER A 35 11.91 -10.48 -12.66
CA SER A 35 12.47 -11.00 -13.91
C SER A 35 13.35 -9.96 -14.61
N ALA A 36 14.25 -10.42 -15.51
CA ALA A 36 15.11 -9.52 -16.27
C ALA A 36 14.31 -8.52 -17.11
N LEU A 37 13.28 -9.01 -17.81
CA LEU A 37 12.36 -8.19 -18.61
C LEU A 37 11.69 -7.10 -17.76
N LEU A 38 11.21 -7.44 -16.55
CA LEU A 38 10.57 -6.46 -15.67
C LEU A 38 11.55 -5.38 -15.21
N ARG A 39 12.83 -5.72 -14.97
CA ARG A 39 13.86 -4.74 -14.62
C ARG A 39 14.14 -3.76 -15.75
N GLU A 40 14.23 -4.25 -16.97
CA GLU A 40 14.47 -3.44 -18.18
C GLU A 40 13.31 -2.46 -18.42
N ILE A 41 12.08 -2.96 -18.39
CA ILE A 41 10.87 -2.13 -18.52
C ILE A 41 10.85 -1.04 -17.44
N LEU A 42 11.14 -1.38 -16.18
CA LEU A 42 11.17 -0.39 -15.10
C LEU A 42 12.28 0.64 -15.29
N ALA A 43 13.47 0.24 -15.73
CA ALA A 43 14.59 1.16 -15.97
C ALA A 43 14.27 2.20 -17.05
N GLU A 44 13.56 1.79 -18.11
CA GLU A 44 13.16 2.70 -19.19
C GLU A 44 11.99 3.62 -18.80
N ASN A 45 11.03 3.11 -18.02
CA ASN A 45 9.79 3.82 -17.76
C ASN A 45 9.82 4.71 -16.50
N ILE A 46 10.66 4.41 -15.51
CA ILE A 46 10.77 5.23 -14.28
C ILE A 46 11.15 6.69 -14.59
N PRO A 47 12.15 6.98 -15.45
CA PRO A 47 12.50 8.36 -15.80
C PRO A 47 11.36 9.11 -16.50
N LEU A 48 10.61 8.42 -17.38
CA LEU A 48 9.45 9.00 -18.09
C LEU A 48 8.29 9.31 -17.15
N VAL A 49 8.13 8.48 -16.12
CA VAL A 49 7.10 8.58 -15.09
C VAL A 49 7.33 9.78 -14.16
N LEU A 50 8.58 10.15 -13.86
CA LEU A 50 8.88 11.33 -13.04
C LEU A 50 8.45 12.65 -13.70
N GLU A 51 8.47 12.69 -15.03
CA GLU A 51 8.03 13.86 -15.82
C GLU A 51 6.50 13.91 -16.01
N ILE A 52 5.83 12.76 -15.85
CA ILE A 52 4.38 12.61 -16.05
C ILE A 52 3.73 12.49 -14.68
N ASP A 53 3.40 13.64 -14.08
CA ASP A 53 2.86 13.81 -12.71
C ASP A 53 1.44 13.23 -12.53
N THR A 54 1.29 11.92 -12.74
CA THR A 54 0.04 11.19 -12.61
C THR A 54 0.13 10.17 -11.48
N GLU A 55 -1.01 9.87 -10.84
CA GLU A 55 -1.05 8.89 -9.74
C GLU A 55 -0.50 7.50 -10.13
N LYS A 56 -0.64 7.12 -11.41
CA LYS A 56 -0.06 5.88 -11.94
C LYS A 56 1.48 5.93 -11.98
N ALA A 57 2.04 7.10 -12.23
CA ALA A 57 3.47 7.36 -12.21
C ALA A 57 4.02 7.34 -10.77
N ARG A 58 3.30 7.93 -9.82
CA ARG A 58 3.66 7.92 -8.40
C ARG A 58 3.77 6.50 -7.82
N PHE A 59 2.81 5.63 -8.15
CA PHE A 59 2.83 4.22 -7.76
C PHE A 59 4.08 3.47 -8.26
N LEU A 60 4.47 3.69 -9.52
CA LEU A 60 5.66 3.05 -10.10
C LEU A 60 6.96 3.55 -9.45
N THR A 61 7.00 4.81 -9.03
CA THR A 61 8.14 5.41 -8.32
C THR A 61 8.28 4.82 -6.91
N GLU A 62 7.18 4.71 -6.15
CA GLU A 62 7.19 4.13 -4.81
C GLU A 62 7.61 2.65 -4.80
N CYS A 63 7.16 1.85 -5.78
CA CYS A 63 7.61 0.46 -5.94
C CYS A 63 9.11 0.33 -6.25
N SER A 64 9.73 1.35 -6.85
CA SER A 64 11.17 1.36 -7.11
C SER A 64 11.99 1.80 -5.89
N ALA A 65 11.47 2.76 -5.10
CA ALA A 65 12.13 3.32 -3.92
C ALA A 65 12.16 2.36 -2.73
N ASN A 66 11.11 1.54 -2.56
CA ASN A 66 10.99 0.57 -1.46
C ASN A 66 11.95 -0.64 -1.56
N ARG A 67 12.94 -0.58 -2.46
CA ARG A 67 14.03 -1.55 -2.62
C ARG A 67 15.36 -1.08 -2.01
N TYR A 68 15.45 0.16 -1.52
CA TYR A 68 16.67 0.74 -0.92
C TYR A 68 16.60 0.94 0.61
N SER A 69 15.59 0.40 1.31
CA SER A 69 15.53 0.36 2.78
C SER A 69 15.39 -1.06 3.32
#